data_AF-A0A9D7IB38-F1
#
_entry.id   AF-A0A9D7IB38-F1
#
_cell.length_a   1.000
_cell.length_b   1.000
_cell.length_c   1.000
_cell.angle_alpha   90.00
_cell.angle_beta   90.00
_cell.angle_gamma   90.00
#
_symmetry.space_group_name_H-M   'P 1'
#
loop_
_entity.id
_entity.type
_entity.pdbx_description
1 polymer ?
#
loop_
_entity_poly.entity_id
_entity_poly.type
_entity_poly.pdbx_seq_one_letter_code
_entity_poly.pdbx_strand_id
1 'polypeptide(L)'
;MCLLYGKGATAIWCDTGAEHKEAYERIDFVEQSMKSFHGGDFDVIRIKPSPKIKGENVNNLIDGIKRFRFMPSAGARYCTSRFKIEPIERFLKKQGPCELMIGLNEDENPESFERTGNWMLLKNVQYRYPLIEDGYNRADCETLLTQHGMHPNFPVYMSRGGCYMCFFKSKAEYKAMYILDRATFMKAWELEKDIQDRRQKFFSILPTTTMAAIAAEVETELTGWGERACIEFYRPQAQTKVCGAFCHR
;
A
#
# COMPACT_ATOMS: atom_id res chain seq x y z
N MET A 1 6.81 11.55 -9.59
CA MET A 1 5.71 11.46 -10.59
C MET A 1 4.75 12.63 -10.54
N CYS A 2 3.74 12.66 -9.67
CA CYS A 2 2.67 13.67 -9.75
C CYS A 2 3.17 15.12 -9.61
N LEU A 3 4.25 15.36 -8.85
CA LEU A 3 4.89 16.67 -8.77
C LEU A 3 5.45 17.16 -10.11
N LEU A 4 6.03 16.25 -10.91
CA LEU A 4 6.72 16.57 -12.16
C LEU A 4 5.78 16.52 -13.37
N TYR A 5 4.91 15.52 -13.42
CA TYR A 5 4.07 15.18 -14.58
C TYR A 5 2.57 15.22 -14.27
N GLY A 6 2.16 15.96 -13.23
CA GLY A 6 0.76 16.03 -12.81
C GLY A 6 -0.09 16.93 -13.70
N LYS A 7 0.47 18.03 -14.21
CA LYS A 7 -0.27 18.98 -15.05
C LYS A 7 -0.75 18.32 -16.34
N GLY A 8 -2.04 18.47 -16.66
CA GLY A 8 -2.70 17.85 -17.80
C GLY A 8 -2.86 16.33 -17.67
N ALA A 9 -2.54 15.75 -16.51
CA ALA A 9 -2.64 14.33 -16.24
C ALA A 9 -3.67 14.04 -15.14
N THR A 10 -4.15 12.81 -15.11
CA THR A 10 -5.05 12.32 -14.08
C THR A 10 -4.43 11.10 -13.41
N ALA A 11 -4.32 11.13 -12.08
CA ALA A 11 -3.91 9.95 -11.34
C ALA A 11 -5.09 8.98 -11.19
N ILE A 12 -4.81 7.68 -11.26
CA ILE A 12 -5.77 6.63 -10.95
C ILE A 12 -5.38 5.95 -9.63
N TRP A 13 -6.35 5.75 -8.76
CA TRP A 13 -6.16 5.03 -7.50
C TRP A 13 -7.26 3.98 -7.34
N CYS A 14 -6.87 2.71 -7.23
CA CYS A 14 -7.84 1.63 -7.04
C CYS A 14 -8.05 1.36 -5.54
N ASP A 15 -9.20 1.79 -5.02
CA ASP A 15 -9.57 1.63 -3.61
C ASP A 15 -10.13 0.22 -3.36
N THR A 16 -9.36 -0.61 -2.68
CA THR A 16 -9.78 -1.98 -2.35
C THR A 16 -10.73 -2.05 -1.14
N GLY A 17 -10.95 -0.93 -0.44
CA GLY A 17 -11.74 -0.86 0.79
C GLY A 17 -11.03 -1.44 2.02
N ALA A 18 -9.71 -1.65 1.96
CA ALA A 18 -8.92 -2.29 3.02
C ALA A 18 -7.70 -1.47 3.46
N GLU A 19 -7.54 -0.25 2.99
CA GLU A 19 -6.40 0.61 3.34
C GLU A 19 -6.56 1.15 4.78
N HIS A 20 -5.48 1.59 5.43
CA HIS A 20 -5.62 2.31 6.70
C HIS A 20 -6.19 3.73 6.47
N LYS A 21 -6.76 4.33 7.52
CA LYS A 21 -7.31 5.70 7.49
C LYS A 21 -6.28 6.71 6.97
N GLU A 22 -5.03 6.58 7.39
CA GLU A 22 -3.92 7.45 7.03
C GLU A 22 -3.60 7.39 5.53
N ALA A 23 -3.83 6.24 4.87
CA ALA A 23 -3.68 6.17 3.41
C ALA A 23 -4.79 6.93 2.68
N TYR A 24 -6.04 6.85 3.15
CA TYR A 24 -7.14 7.64 2.58
C TYR A 24 -6.86 9.14 2.74
N GLU A 25 -6.53 9.57 3.96
CA GLU A 25 -6.16 10.96 4.24
C GLU A 25 -4.96 11.41 3.41
N ARG A 26 -3.98 10.52 3.20
CA ARG A 26 -2.82 10.83 2.37
C ARG A 26 -3.19 11.04 0.90
N ILE A 27 -4.08 10.21 0.34
CA ILE A 27 -4.54 10.37 -1.05
C ILE A 27 -5.28 11.69 -1.21
N ASP A 28 -6.14 12.06 -0.27
CA ASP A 28 -6.87 13.33 -0.28
C ASP A 28 -5.91 14.53 -0.19
N PHE A 29 -4.92 14.46 0.70
CA PHE A 29 -3.87 15.47 0.81
C PHE A 29 -3.07 15.61 -0.49
N VAL A 30 -2.69 14.49 -1.11
CA VAL A 30 -1.95 14.50 -2.38
C VAL A 30 -2.77 15.15 -3.47
N GLU A 31 -4.04 14.78 -3.62
CA GLU A 31 -4.93 15.37 -4.63
C GLU A 31 -5.04 16.90 -4.48
N GLN A 32 -5.30 17.38 -3.26
CA GLN A 32 -5.42 18.82 -2.99
C GLN A 32 -4.09 19.55 -3.23
N SER A 33 -2.98 18.96 -2.79
CA SER A 33 -1.65 19.54 -2.99
C SER A 33 -1.33 19.64 -4.48
N MET A 34 -1.53 18.56 -5.24
CA MET A 34 -1.25 18.55 -6.69
C MET A 34 -2.15 19.50 -7.46
N LYS A 35 -3.44 19.64 -7.08
CA LYS A 35 -4.31 20.70 -7.61
C LYS A 35 -3.70 22.08 -7.40
N SER A 36 -3.21 22.38 -6.20
CA SER A 36 -2.55 23.66 -5.93
C SER A 36 -1.26 23.84 -6.75
N PHE A 37 -0.42 22.81 -6.85
CA PHE A 37 0.85 22.88 -7.58
C PHE A 37 0.65 23.05 -9.09
N HIS A 38 -0.40 22.46 -9.65
CA HIS A 38 -0.67 22.44 -11.10
C HIS A 38 -1.74 23.45 -11.53
N GLY A 39 -2.08 24.43 -10.70
CA GLY A 39 -3.03 25.50 -11.06
C GLY A 39 -4.47 24.99 -11.28
N GLY A 40 -4.86 23.95 -10.56
CA GLY A 40 -6.17 23.30 -10.64
C GLY A 40 -6.22 22.13 -11.63
N ASP A 41 -5.19 21.93 -12.44
CA ASP A 41 -5.13 20.93 -13.51
C ASP A 41 -4.54 19.59 -13.03
N PHE A 42 -5.23 18.97 -12.07
CA PHE A 42 -4.90 17.63 -11.57
C PHE A 42 -6.11 17.01 -10.87
N ASP A 43 -6.38 15.72 -11.09
CA ASP A 43 -7.44 14.99 -10.39
C ASP A 43 -7.00 13.55 -10.05
N VAL A 44 -7.65 12.96 -9.04
CA VAL A 44 -7.49 11.54 -8.71
C VAL A 44 -8.79 10.79 -8.96
N ILE A 45 -8.80 9.93 -9.99
CA ILE A 45 -9.89 9.01 -10.24
C ILE A 45 -9.80 7.82 -9.28
N ARG A 46 -10.81 7.66 -8.43
CA ARG A 46 -10.93 6.56 -7.47
C ARG A 46 -11.70 5.40 -8.09
N ILE A 47 -10.98 4.35 -8.49
CA ILE A 47 -11.54 3.15 -9.10
C ILE A 47 -11.96 2.19 -8.00
N LYS A 48 -13.22 1.73 -8.03
CA LYS A 48 -13.70 0.67 -7.13
C LYS A 48 -13.58 -0.70 -7.82
N PRO A 49 -13.08 -1.74 -7.13
CA PRO A 49 -13.08 -3.08 -7.66
C PRO A 49 -14.51 -3.61 -7.79
N SER A 50 -14.73 -4.44 -8.81
CA SER A 50 -15.96 -5.20 -8.97
C SER A 50 -15.66 -6.57 -9.63
N PRO A 51 -14.79 -7.41 -9.04
CA PRO A 51 -14.58 -8.78 -9.53
C PRO A 51 -15.81 -9.65 -9.31
N LYS A 52 -16.05 -10.58 -10.24
CA LYS A 52 -17.09 -11.61 -10.13
C LYS A 52 -16.52 -12.85 -9.42
N ILE A 53 -17.01 -13.15 -8.22
CA ILE A 53 -16.54 -14.27 -7.39
C ILE A 53 -17.72 -15.20 -7.14
N LYS A 54 -17.61 -16.47 -7.57
CA LYS A 54 -18.67 -17.49 -7.42
C LYS A 54 -20.06 -17.03 -7.93
N GLY A 55 -20.08 -16.26 -9.03
CA GLY A 55 -21.33 -15.79 -9.64
C GLY A 55 -21.79 -14.40 -9.20
N GLU A 56 -21.28 -13.88 -8.08
CA GLU A 56 -21.66 -12.56 -7.53
C GLU A 56 -20.58 -11.51 -7.76
N ASN A 57 -20.98 -10.25 -7.92
CA ASN A 57 -20.06 -9.13 -7.92
C ASN A 57 -19.72 -8.72 -6.48
N VAL A 58 -18.45 -8.41 -6.25
CA VAL A 58 -17.94 -8.00 -4.95
C VAL A 58 -17.24 -6.66 -5.09
N ASN A 59 -17.47 -5.74 -4.16
CA ASN A 59 -17.03 -4.34 -4.31
C ASN A 59 -15.83 -3.95 -3.42
N ASN A 60 -15.32 -4.87 -2.60
CA ASN A 60 -14.15 -4.64 -1.75
C ASN A 60 -13.41 -5.96 -1.47
N LEU A 61 -12.15 -5.84 -1.08
CA LEU A 61 -11.26 -6.98 -0.86
C LEU A 61 -11.69 -7.86 0.33
N ILE A 62 -12.27 -7.28 1.38
CA ILE A 62 -12.70 -8.00 2.59
C ILE A 62 -13.83 -8.99 2.26
N ASP A 63 -14.83 -8.53 1.52
CA ASP A 63 -15.91 -9.38 1.01
C ASP A 63 -15.39 -10.46 0.06
N GLY A 64 -14.34 -10.15 -0.71
CA GLY A 64 -13.65 -11.08 -1.57
C GLY A 64 -13.03 -12.22 -0.75
N ILE A 65 -12.26 -11.86 0.27
CA ILE A 65 -11.63 -12.78 1.22
C ILE A 65 -12.66 -13.70 1.86
N LYS A 66 -13.77 -13.14 2.38
CA LYS A 66 -14.87 -13.91 2.98
C LYS A 66 -15.49 -14.91 2.01
N ARG A 67 -15.68 -14.52 0.75
CA ARG A 67 -16.25 -15.40 -0.30
C ARG A 67 -15.28 -16.48 -0.77
N PHE A 68 -13.99 -16.15 -0.91
CA PHE A 68 -12.95 -17.13 -1.24
C PHE A 68 -12.70 -18.11 -0.09
N ARG A 69 -12.85 -17.66 1.15
CA ARG A 69 -12.52 -18.38 2.38
C ARG A 69 -11.02 -18.71 2.53
N PHE A 70 -10.15 -17.80 2.09
CA PHE A 70 -8.71 -17.84 2.36
C PHE A 70 -8.06 -16.46 2.18
N MET A 71 -6.97 -16.18 2.91
CA MET A 71 -6.24 -14.90 2.82
C MET A 71 -5.40 -14.79 1.53
N PRO A 72 -5.17 -13.58 0.99
CA PRO A 72 -4.14 -13.38 0.00
C PRO A 72 -2.76 -13.72 0.58
N SER A 73 -1.85 -14.18 -0.27
CA SER A 73 -0.48 -14.52 0.12
C SER A 73 0.51 -14.16 -0.98
N ALA A 74 1.81 -14.30 -0.71
CA ALA A 74 2.86 -14.07 -1.71
C ALA A 74 2.67 -14.94 -2.97
N GLY A 75 2.21 -16.19 -2.80
CA GLY A 75 1.86 -17.09 -3.90
C GLY A 75 0.49 -16.84 -4.52
N ALA A 76 -0.47 -16.29 -3.75
CA ALA A 76 -1.85 -16.04 -4.20
C ALA A 76 -2.23 -14.56 -4.06
N ARG A 77 -1.64 -13.70 -4.89
CA ARG A 77 -1.82 -12.23 -4.87
C ARG A 77 -3.10 -11.74 -5.56
N TYR A 78 -4.24 -12.39 -5.28
CA TYR A 78 -5.52 -11.99 -5.88
C TYR A 78 -5.97 -10.59 -5.43
N CYS A 79 -5.50 -10.11 -4.29
CA CYS A 79 -5.67 -8.71 -3.85
C CYS A 79 -5.08 -7.71 -4.85
N THR A 80 -4.05 -8.09 -5.60
CA THR A 80 -3.46 -7.26 -6.65
C THR A 80 -4.11 -7.56 -7.99
N SER A 81 -4.15 -8.83 -8.42
CA SER A 81 -4.65 -9.16 -9.75
C SER A 81 -6.14 -8.84 -9.92
N ARG A 82 -7.00 -9.24 -8.97
CA ARG A 82 -8.46 -9.13 -9.10
C ARG A 82 -9.04 -7.83 -8.55
N PHE A 83 -8.38 -7.22 -7.56
CA PHE A 83 -8.88 -6.04 -6.86
C PHE A 83 -8.13 -4.75 -7.18
N LYS A 84 -7.01 -4.80 -7.92
CA LYS A 84 -6.29 -3.60 -8.40
C LYS A 84 -6.13 -3.59 -9.92
N ILE A 85 -5.50 -4.62 -10.48
CA ILE A 85 -5.20 -4.74 -11.91
C ILE A 85 -6.48 -4.84 -12.76
N GLU A 86 -7.31 -5.87 -12.55
CA GLU A 86 -8.52 -6.08 -13.34
C GLU A 86 -9.48 -4.87 -13.37
N PRO A 87 -9.73 -4.16 -12.24
CA PRO A 87 -10.52 -2.93 -12.25
C PRO A 87 -9.90 -1.80 -13.05
N ILE A 88 -8.58 -1.60 -12.94
CA ILE A 88 -7.85 -0.57 -13.71
C ILE A 88 -7.93 -0.88 -15.20
N GLU A 89 -7.71 -2.13 -15.62
CA GLU A 89 -7.83 -2.51 -17.03
C GLU A 89 -9.22 -2.24 -17.58
N ARG A 90 -10.27 -2.59 -16.80
CA ARG A 90 -11.65 -2.35 -17.18
C ARG A 90 -11.95 -0.87 -17.36
N PHE A 91 -11.35 -0.02 -16.52
CA PHE A 91 -11.44 1.43 -16.65
C PHE A 91 -10.73 1.91 -17.92
N LEU A 92 -9.48 1.50 -18.15
CA LEU A 92 -8.67 1.91 -19.31
C LEU A 92 -9.24 1.44 -20.65
N LYS A 93 -9.85 0.24 -20.72
CA LYS A 93 -10.52 -0.28 -21.94
C LYS A 93 -11.69 0.59 -22.40
N LYS A 94 -12.30 1.36 -21.51
CA LYS A 94 -13.42 2.25 -21.83
C LYS A 94 -12.96 3.63 -22.29
N GLN A 95 -11.67 3.93 -22.18
CA GLN A 95 -11.08 5.18 -22.63
C GLN A 95 -10.69 5.07 -24.11
N GLY A 96 -10.50 6.23 -24.75
CA GLY A 96 -9.87 6.30 -26.07
C GLY A 96 -8.37 5.93 -26.02
N PRO A 97 -7.61 6.25 -27.09
CA PRO A 97 -6.16 6.22 -27.04
C PRO A 97 -5.65 7.06 -25.86
N CYS A 98 -4.86 6.46 -24.98
CA CYS A 98 -4.33 7.15 -23.80
C CYS A 98 -2.91 6.71 -23.46
N GLU A 99 -2.19 7.55 -22.73
CA GLU A 99 -0.87 7.25 -22.19
C GLU A 99 -1.01 6.90 -20.70
N LEU A 100 -0.44 5.77 -20.28
CA LEU A 100 -0.34 5.38 -18.88
C LEU A 100 1.11 5.54 -18.41
N MET A 101 1.31 6.53 -17.53
CA MET A 101 2.59 6.78 -16.90
C MET A 101 2.75 5.93 -15.63
N ILE A 102 3.83 5.16 -15.55
CA ILE A 102 4.16 4.33 -14.40
C ILE A 102 5.35 4.94 -13.66
N GLY A 103 5.20 5.15 -12.36
CA GLY A 103 6.21 5.77 -11.50
C GLY A 103 7.26 4.82 -10.96
N LEU A 104 7.98 4.12 -11.83
CA LEU A 104 9.22 3.41 -11.46
C LEU A 104 10.38 4.39 -11.54
N ASN A 105 11.23 4.46 -10.53
CA ASN A 105 12.44 5.29 -10.57
C ASN A 105 13.59 4.58 -11.32
N GLU A 106 14.64 5.32 -11.66
CA GLU A 106 15.78 4.80 -12.44
C GLU A 106 16.46 3.58 -11.78
N ASP A 107 16.61 3.55 -10.45
CA ASP A 107 17.21 2.42 -9.72
C ASP A 107 16.33 1.16 -9.78
N GLU A 108 15.05 1.30 -10.13
CA GLU A 108 14.12 0.19 -10.32
C GLU A 108 14.17 -0.41 -11.73
N ASN A 109 15.04 0.12 -12.61
CA ASN A 109 15.29 -0.40 -13.95
C ASN A 109 16.46 -1.41 -13.94
N PRO A 110 16.23 -2.72 -13.71
CA PRO A 110 17.28 -3.70 -13.96
C PRO A 110 17.63 -3.72 -15.46
N GLU A 111 18.90 -3.99 -15.80
CA GLU A 111 19.39 -4.13 -17.18
C GLU A 111 18.54 -5.06 -18.06
N SER A 112 17.74 -5.95 -17.44
CA SER A 112 16.83 -6.89 -18.10
C SER A 112 15.39 -6.41 -18.32
N PHE A 113 15.00 -5.19 -17.90
CA PHE A 113 13.60 -4.72 -17.92
C PHE A 113 12.61 -5.68 -17.22
N GLU A 114 13.07 -6.53 -16.30
CA GLU A 114 12.23 -7.50 -15.59
C GLU A 114 11.15 -6.82 -14.73
N ARG A 115 11.41 -5.60 -14.26
CA ARG A 115 10.45 -4.77 -13.52
C ARG A 115 9.77 -3.77 -14.44
N THR A 116 8.87 -4.27 -15.27
CA THR A 116 8.07 -3.48 -16.22
C THR A 116 6.65 -3.22 -15.72
N GLY A 117 6.40 -3.49 -14.44
CA GLY A 117 5.05 -3.42 -13.88
C GLY A 117 4.15 -4.51 -14.48
N ASN A 118 2.84 -4.22 -14.58
CA ASN A 118 1.92 -5.13 -15.23
C ASN A 118 1.82 -4.75 -16.71
N TRP A 119 2.27 -5.62 -17.61
CA TRP A 119 2.13 -5.48 -19.07
C TRP A 119 0.67 -5.59 -19.52
N MET A 120 -0.20 -4.71 -19.04
CA MET A 120 -1.60 -4.74 -19.45
C MET A 120 -1.63 -4.52 -20.96
N LEU A 121 -1.89 -5.57 -21.75
CA LEU A 121 -1.69 -5.62 -23.21
C LEU A 121 -2.80 -4.85 -23.96
N LEU A 122 -3.23 -3.72 -23.39
CA LEU A 122 -4.32 -2.93 -23.91
C LEU A 122 -3.82 -2.16 -25.13
N LYS A 123 -4.37 -2.50 -26.29
CA LYS A 123 -3.99 -1.89 -27.57
C LYS A 123 -4.21 -0.37 -27.62
N ASN A 124 -5.12 0.16 -26.78
CA ASN A 124 -5.43 1.59 -26.71
C ASN A 124 -4.56 2.35 -25.70
N VAL A 125 -3.64 1.68 -25.00
CA VAL A 125 -2.81 2.29 -23.96
C VAL A 125 -1.34 2.25 -24.37
N GLN A 126 -0.71 3.42 -24.41
CA GLN A 126 0.74 3.54 -24.52
C GLN A 126 1.35 3.60 -23.12
N TYR A 127 2.30 2.72 -22.82
CA TYR A 127 2.95 2.63 -21.51
C TYR A 127 4.25 3.45 -21.50
N ARG A 128 4.44 4.27 -20.47
CA ARG A 128 5.62 5.12 -20.29
C ARG A 128 6.18 5.02 -18.88
N TYR A 129 7.47 5.31 -18.73
CA TYR A 129 8.17 5.31 -17.44
C TYR A 129 8.92 6.63 -17.24
N PRO A 130 8.21 7.76 -17.00
CA PRO A 130 8.82 9.09 -17.11
C PRO A 130 10.02 9.33 -16.19
N LEU A 131 10.03 8.77 -14.96
CA LEU A 131 11.20 8.92 -14.08
C LEU A 131 12.43 8.15 -14.59
N ILE A 132 12.25 6.99 -15.22
CA ILE A 132 13.36 6.27 -15.85
C ILE A 132 13.83 7.05 -17.09
N GLU A 133 12.89 7.49 -17.92
CA GLU A 133 13.16 8.25 -19.15
C GLU A 133 13.93 9.54 -18.88
N ASP A 134 13.65 10.21 -17.76
CA ASP A 134 14.30 11.45 -17.34
C ASP A 134 15.43 11.26 -16.30
N GLY A 135 15.81 10.01 -15.97
CA GLY A 135 16.95 9.71 -15.09
C GLY A 135 16.78 10.09 -13.61
N TYR A 136 15.56 10.05 -13.08
CA TYR A 136 15.29 10.28 -11.65
C TYR A 136 15.45 8.98 -10.85
N ASN A 137 16.52 8.90 -10.07
CA ASN A 137 16.74 7.80 -9.14
C ASN A 137 15.95 7.97 -7.83
N ARG A 138 16.10 7.02 -6.90
CA ARG A 138 15.40 7.04 -5.61
C ARG A 138 15.75 8.26 -4.77
N ALA A 139 17.02 8.68 -4.74
CA ALA A 139 17.50 9.81 -3.94
C ALA A 139 16.95 11.15 -4.46
N ASP A 140 16.84 11.31 -5.77
CA ASP A 140 16.21 12.48 -6.39
C ASP A 140 14.73 12.55 -6.04
N CYS A 141 14.03 11.40 -6.11
CA CYS A 141 12.63 11.30 -5.71
C CYS A 141 12.43 11.68 -4.24
N GLU A 142 13.28 11.18 -3.33
CA GLU A 142 13.26 11.52 -1.90
C GLU A 142 13.47 13.01 -1.63
N THR A 143 14.45 13.59 -2.33
CA THR A 143 14.77 15.02 -2.23
C THR A 143 13.58 15.86 -2.68
N LEU A 144 13.00 15.55 -3.85
CA LEU A 144 11.84 16.24 -4.40
C LEU A 144 10.64 16.15 -3.45
N LEU A 145 10.33 14.95 -2.94
CA LEU A 145 9.23 14.77 -2.01
C LEU A 145 9.46 15.56 -0.72
N THR A 146 10.68 15.60 -0.20
CA THR A 146 11.01 16.34 1.03
C THR A 146 10.89 17.85 0.83
N GLN A 147 11.47 18.39 -0.25
CA GLN A 147 11.45 19.82 -0.56
C GLN A 147 10.02 20.36 -0.72
N HIS A 148 9.11 19.55 -1.24
CA HIS A 148 7.72 19.94 -1.46
C HIS A 148 6.77 19.54 -0.31
N GLY A 149 7.29 19.02 0.82
CA GLY A 149 6.44 18.54 1.92
C GLY A 149 5.53 17.35 1.53
N MET A 150 5.93 16.61 0.50
CA MET A 150 5.20 15.48 -0.08
C MET A 150 5.77 14.12 0.31
N HIS A 151 6.77 14.06 1.18
CA HIS A 151 7.21 12.77 1.74
C HIS A 151 6.10 12.22 2.65
N PRO A 152 5.62 10.97 2.44
CA PRO A 152 4.60 10.39 3.30
C PRO A 152 5.15 10.19 4.71
N ASN A 153 4.35 10.54 5.72
CA ASN A 153 4.65 10.27 7.12
C ASN A 153 3.58 9.34 7.69
N PHE A 154 3.77 8.04 7.46
CA PHE A 154 2.85 7.02 7.98
C PHE A 154 3.22 6.61 9.40
N PRO A 155 2.24 6.20 10.22
CA PRO A 155 2.51 5.59 11.51
C PRO A 155 3.40 4.36 11.39
N VAL A 156 4.14 4.04 12.44
CA VAL A 156 5.13 2.93 12.45
C VAL A 156 4.53 1.54 12.18
N TYR A 157 3.22 1.36 12.38
CA TYR A 157 2.51 0.14 12.03
C TYR A 157 2.14 0.02 10.54
N MET A 158 2.49 1.03 9.74
CA MET A 158 2.21 1.15 8.31
C MET A 158 3.48 1.66 7.61
N SER A 159 4.59 0.92 7.74
CA SER A 159 5.88 1.31 7.12
C SER A 159 5.79 1.51 5.60
N ARG A 160 4.79 0.88 4.98
CA ARG A 160 4.40 1.06 3.58
C ARG A 160 2.92 1.40 3.52
N GLY A 161 2.56 2.28 2.59
CA GLY A 161 1.17 2.65 2.30
C GLY A 161 0.39 1.48 1.68
N GLY A 162 -0.04 0.51 2.48
CA GLY A 162 -0.81 -0.64 2.05
C GLY A 162 -1.85 -1.08 3.08
N CYS A 163 -2.62 -2.13 2.76
CA CYS A 163 -3.79 -2.52 3.55
C CYS A 163 -3.45 -2.97 4.98
N TYR A 164 -4.40 -2.81 5.89
CA TYR A 164 -4.21 -3.14 7.32
C TYR A 164 -4.01 -4.63 7.60
N MET A 165 -4.43 -5.48 6.67
CA MET A 165 -4.27 -6.94 6.73
C MET A 165 -3.26 -7.48 5.71
N CYS A 166 -2.33 -6.63 5.23
CA CYS A 166 -1.34 -7.06 4.25
C CYS A 166 -0.43 -8.17 4.83
N PHE A 167 -0.32 -9.29 4.13
CA PHE A 167 0.59 -10.40 4.50
C PHE A 167 2.08 -10.03 4.38
N PHE A 168 2.41 -8.91 3.73
CA PHE A 168 3.78 -8.40 3.73
C PHE A 168 4.11 -7.56 4.96
N LYS A 169 3.12 -7.09 5.72
CA LYS A 169 3.33 -6.32 6.96
C LYS A 169 4.05 -7.22 7.97
N SER A 170 5.10 -6.72 8.61
CA SER A 170 5.89 -7.48 9.58
C SER A 170 5.10 -7.74 10.87
N LYS A 171 5.51 -8.77 11.63
CA LYS A 171 4.97 -9.01 12.98
C LYS A 171 5.12 -7.78 13.88
N ALA A 172 6.26 -7.07 13.79
CA ALA A 172 6.52 -5.85 14.57
C ALA A 172 5.53 -4.73 14.24
N GLU A 173 5.17 -4.55 12.97
CA GLU A 173 4.14 -3.61 12.56
C GLU A 173 2.75 -4.00 13.10
N TYR A 174 2.40 -5.29 13.15
CA TYR A 174 1.16 -5.74 13.78
C TYR A 174 1.15 -5.53 15.30
N LYS A 175 2.29 -5.74 15.99
CA LYS A 175 2.43 -5.41 17.42
C LYS A 175 2.27 -3.92 17.67
N ALA A 176 2.93 -3.09 16.85
CA ALA A 176 2.77 -1.64 16.88
C ALA A 176 1.30 -1.24 16.65
N MET A 177 0.61 -1.88 15.70
CA MET A 177 -0.80 -1.64 15.44
C MET A 177 -1.66 -2.01 16.65
N TYR A 178 -1.39 -3.11 17.34
CA TYR A 178 -2.13 -3.50 18.54
C TYR A 178 -2.09 -2.45 19.65
N ILE A 179 -0.93 -1.80 19.82
CA ILE A 179 -0.67 -0.81 20.86
C ILE A 179 -1.21 0.57 20.44
N LEU A 180 -0.93 0.99 19.21
CA LEU A 180 -1.18 2.36 18.75
C LEU A 180 -2.53 2.54 18.03
N ASP A 181 -3.09 1.47 17.46
CA ASP A 181 -4.41 1.44 16.81
C ASP A 181 -5.07 0.06 16.99
N ARG A 182 -5.42 -0.21 18.25
CA ARG A 182 -6.06 -1.47 18.64
C ARG A 182 -7.33 -1.75 17.81
N ALA A 183 -8.10 -0.71 17.46
CA ALA A 183 -9.33 -0.88 16.68
C ALA A 183 -9.07 -1.47 15.29
N THR A 184 -8.07 -0.98 14.56
CA THR A 184 -7.71 -1.54 13.25
C THR A 184 -7.07 -2.93 13.38
N PHE A 185 -6.28 -3.17 14.43
CA PHE A 185 -5.81 -4.52 14.73
C PHE A 185 -6.96 -5.52 14.92
N MET A 186 -7.98 -5.13 15.70
CA MET A 186 -9.13 -5.99 15.94
C MET A 186 -9.88 -6.31 14.64
N LYS A 187 -9.97 -5.39 13.68
CA LYS A 187 -10.54 -5.69 12.35
C LYS A 187 -9.77 -6.79 11.62
N ALA A 188 -8.44 -6.75 11.66
CA ALA A 188 -7.60 -7.80 11.07
C ALA A 188 -7.80 -9.15 11.78
N TRP A 189 -7.91 -9.12 13.12
CA TRP A 189 -8.15 -10.33 13.92
C TRP A 189 -9.54 -10.93 13.65
N GLU A 190 -10.60 -10.12 13.63
CA GLU A 190 -11.94 -10.61 13.31
C GLU A 190 -12.02 -11.19 11.89
N LEU A 191 -11.29 -10.60 10.93
CA LEU A 191 -11.19 -11.19 9.59
C LEU A 191 -10.56 -12.58 9.60
N GLU A 192 -9.47 -12.81 10.35
CA GLU A 192 -8.88 -14.15 10.51
C GLU A 192 -9.88 -15.15 11.10
N LYS A 193 -10.72 -14.73 12.06
CA LYS A 193 -11.76 -15.58 12.65
C LYS A 193 -12.88 -15.90 11.66
N ASP A 194 -13.35 -14.90 10.93
CA ASP A 194 -14.48 -15.00 9.98
C ASP A 194 -14.22 -16.01 8.85
N ILE A 195 -12.97 -16.16 8.43
CA ILE A 195 -12.59 -17.06 7.34
C ILE A 195 -12.18 -18.46 7.79
N GLN A 196 -12.24 -18.76 9.09
CA GLN A 196 -11.99 -20.11 9.57
C GLN A 196 -13.01 -21.09 8.95
N ASP A 197 -12.52 -22.24 8.51
CA ASP A 197 -13.37 -23.29 7.96
C ASP A 197 -13.92 -24.20 9.07
N ARG A 198 -14.92 -25.04 8.73
CA ARG A 198 -15.51 -26.00 9.68
C ARG A 198 -14.52 -27.07 10.18
N ARG A 199 -13.34 -27.18 9.55
CA ARG A 199 -12.27 -28.12 9.92
C ARG A 199 -11.23 -27.47 10.83
N GLN A 200 -11.45 -26.21 11.25
CA GLN A 200 -10.51 -25.42 12.04
C GLN A 200 -9.14 -25.28 11.35
N LYS A 201 -9.08 -25.36 10.02
CA LYS A 201 -7.84 -25.09 9.29
C LYS A 201 -7.57 -23.60 9.37
N PHE A 202 -6.52 -23.24 10.11
CA PHE A 202 -6.20 -21.84 10.40
C PHE A 202 -5.70 -21.13 9.15
N PHE A 203 -6.39 -20.06 8.73
CA PHE A 203 -5.92 -19.14 7.68
C PHE A 203 -5.46 -17.86 8.34
N SER A 204 -4.17 -17.77 8.64
CA SER A 204 -3.55 -16.55 9.16
C SER A 204 -3.23 -15.57 8.05
N ILE A 205 -3.22 -14.28 8.38
CA ILE A 205 -2.67 -13.22 7.53
C ILE A 205 -1.17 -13.42 7.34
N LEU A 206 -0.46 -13.74 8.43
CA LEU A 206 0.96 -14.02 8.42
C LEU A 206 1.23 -15.52 8.36
N PRO A 207 2.23 -15.97 7.58
CA PRO A 207 2.53 -17.41 7.48
C PRO A 207 3.07 -18.01 8.78
N THR A 208 3.61 -17.19 9.70
CA THR A 208 4.34 -17.65 10.88
C THR A 208 3.59 -17.47 12.20
N THR A 209 2.51 -16.69 12.23
CA THR A 209 1.79 -16.36 13.46
C THR A 209 0.37 -15.89 13.17
N THR A 210 -0.42 -15.72 14.21
CA THR A 210 -1.84 -15.34 14.15
C THR A 210 -2.03 -14.01 14.88
N MET A 211 -3.11 -13.29 14.58
CA MET A 211 -3.43 -12.07 15.33
C MET A 211 -3.68 -12.38 16.82
N ALA A 212 -4.28 -13.54 17.13
CA ALA A 212 -4.47 -13.98 18.51
C ALA A 212 -3.13 -14.18 19.26
N ALA A 213 -2.16 -14.83 18.62
CA ALA A 213 -0.83 -15.05 19.20
C ALA A 213 -0.05 -13.74 19.37
N ILE A 214 -0.14 -12.84 18.39
CA ILE A 214 0.43 -11.50 18.49
C ILE A 214 -0.19 -10.72 19.65
N ALA A 215 -1.52 -10.73 19.79
CA ALA A 215 -2.21 -10.05 20.88
C ALA A 215 -1.77 -10.59 22.25
N ALA A 216 -1.67 -11.91 22.41
CA ALA A 216 -1.22 -12.53 23.67
C ALA A 216 0.23 -12.15 24.03
N GLU A 217 1.11 -12.10 23.03
CA GLU A 217 2.49 -11.65 23.23
C GLU A 217 2.53 -10.18 23.67
N VAL A 218 1.78 -9.30 23.00
CA VAL A 218 1.74 -7.88 23.36
C VAL A 218 1.12 -7.66 24.74
N GLU A 219 0.06 -8.39 25.12
CA GLU A 219 -0.52 -8.31 26.47
C GLU A 219 0.47 -8.77 27.55
N THR A 220 1.32 -9.76 27.24
CA THR A 220 2.41 -10.17 28.14
C THR A 220 3.44 -9.05 28.29
N GLU A 221 3.79 -8.37 27.19
CA GLU A 221 4.70 -7.22 27.21
C GLU A 221 4.12 -6.04 27.97
N LEU A 222 2.83 -5.72 27.75
CA LEU A 222 2.13 -4.66 28.47
C LEU A 222 2.08 -4.93 29.97
N THR A 223 1.85 -6.19 30.36
CA THR A 223 1.85 -6.61 31.76
C THR A 223 3.25 -6.50 32.39
N GLY A 224 4.29 -6.89 31.66
CA GLY A 224 5.66 -6.92 32.17
C GLY A 224 6.34 -5.54 32.22
N TRP A 225 6.18 -4.73 31.17
CA TRP A 225 6.93 -3.49 30.95
C TRP A 225 6.08 -2.24 31.23
N GLY A 226 4.76 -2.38 31.24
CA GLY A 226 3.80 -1.29 31.32
C GLY A 226 3.55 -0.62 29.97
N GLU A 227 2.31 -0.14 29.78
CA GLU A 227 1.84 0.46 28.52
C GLU A 227 2.74 1.61 28.03
N ARG A 228 3.13 2.51 28.94
CA ARG A 228 3.99 3.65 28.60
C ARG A 228 5.31 3.19 27.99
N ALA A 229 5.99 2.20 28.59
CA ALA A 229 7.26 1.71 28.07
C ALA A 229 7.08 1.04 26.70
N CYS A 230 6.00 0.28 26.51
CA CYS A 230 5.67 -0.34 25.23
C CYS A 230 5.44 0.69 24.13
N ILE A 231 4.71 1.78 24.41
CA ILE A 231 4.49 2.87 23.46
C ILE A 231 5.82 3.55 23.07
N GLU A 232 6.72 3.76 24.04
CA GLU A 232 8.03 4.38 23.78
C GLU A 232 8.90 3.59 22.79
N PHE A 233 8.81 2.26 22.76
CA PHE A 233 9.55 1.45 21.77
C PHE A 233 9.15 1.75 20.32
N TYR A 234 7.92 2.23 20.12
CA TYR A 234 7.35 2.53 18.83
C TYR A 234 7.37 4.03 18.50
N ARG A 235 7.94 4.87 19.37
CA ARG A 235 8.17 6.27 19.05
C ARG A 235 9.19 6.34 17.90
N PRO A 236 8.92 7.11 16.83
CA PRO A 236 9.90 7.35 15.78
C PRO A 236 11.21 7.87 16.38
N GLN A 237 12.29 7.10 16.26
CA GLN A 237 13.62 7.57 16.64
C GLN A 237 14.15 8.49 15.54
N ALA A 238 14.76 9.61 15.90
CA ALA A 238 15.50 10.41 14.95
C ALA A 238 16.60 9.52 14.33
N GLN A 239 16.61 9.36 13.01
CA GLN A 239 17.72 8.69 12.32
C GLN A 239 18.98 9.53 12.55
N THR A 240 19.82 9.11 13.50
CA THR A 240 21.20 9.58 13.55
C THR A 240 21.94 8.93 12.39
N LYS A 241 22.13 9.67 11.30
CA LYS A 241 23.13 9.30 10.29
C LYS A 241 24.49 9.37 10.97
N VAL A 242 24.99 8.23 11.44
CA VAL A 242 26.38 8.12 11.91
C VAL A 242 27.27 8.10 10.67
N CYS A 243 27.56 9.30 10.15
CA CYS A 243 28.59 9.51 9.16
C CYS A 243 29.95 9.40 9.86
N GLY A 244 30.69 8.32 9.60
CA GLY A 244 32.08 8.22 10.03
C GLY A 244 32.97 9.27 9.34
N ALA A 245 34.16 9.51 9.87
CA ALA A 245 35.10 10.57 9.44
C ALA A 245 35.56 10.52 7.96
N PHE A 246 35.13 9.51 7.19
CA PHE A 246 35.51 9.28 5.78
C PHE A 246 34.29 9.16 4.84
N CYS A 247 33.12 9.68 5.20
CA CYS A 247 31.98 9.67 4.28
C CYS A 247 32.16 10.75 3.19
N HIS A 248 32.47 10.32 1.97
CA HIS A 248 32.40 11.15 0.75
C HIS A 248 31.05 10.97 0.05
N ARG A 249 29.94 11.26 0.72
CA ARG A 249 28.63 11.48 0.08
C ARG A 249 28.24 12.93 0.23
#